data_AF-A0A4U0MUD1-F1
#
_entry.id   AF-A0A4U0MUD1-F1
#
_cell.length_a   1.000
_cell.length_b   1.000
_cell.length_c   1.000
_cell.angle_alpha   90.00
_cell.angle_beta   90.00
_cell.angle_gamma   90.00
#
_symmetry.space_group_name_H-M   'P 1'
#
loop_
_entity.id
_entity.type
_entity.pdbx_description
1 polymer ?
#
loop_
_entity_poly.entity_id
_entity_poly.type
_entity_poly.pdbx_seq_one_letter_code
_entity_poly.pdbx_strand_id
1 'polypeptide(L)'
;MAAFWEALTPTAVGAAATVLGVYMGAVVGRRNQDRQWIRDKKTAAYETFLQEFTAVEIELRQAYLDDRLPEVRWERFNAALVSVSLLADRDVGPAAARLADLIERFTLVFDGRARALEELRNIHSGLVQAQMNFVNAARRSLDPSHGDFDWQLGGPSPWYGIEHFHGQEDEAGTSEPLGGPQPRPSSN
;
A
#
# COMPACT_ATOMS: atom_id res chain seq x y z
N MET A 1 64.27 -35.36 24.96
CA MET A 1 62.84 -35.75 24.88
C MET A 1 61.86 -34.73 25.48
N ALA A 2 62.25 -33.47 25.75
CA ALA A 2 61.34 -32.44 26.31
C ALA A 2 60.84 -31.40 25.27
N ALA A 3 61.60 -31.16 24.20
CA ALA A 3 61.30 -30.12 23.21
C ALA A 3 60.11 -30.42 22.26
N PHE A 4 59.70 -31.68 22.14
CA PHE A 4 58.61 -32.07 21.24
C PHE A 4 57.22 -31.80 21.82
N TRP A 5 57.09 -31.86 23.15
CA TRP A 5 55.82 -31.59 23.84
C TRP A 5 55.51 -30.09 23.98
N GLU A 6 56.52 -29.23 24.10
CA GLU A 6 56.36 -27.77 24.11
C GLU A 6 56.08 -27.17 22.71
N ALA A 7 56.47 -27.87 21.63
CA ALA A 7 56.21 -27.42 20.26
C ALA A 7 54.82 -27.79 19.73
N LEU A 8 54.19 -28.82 20.31
CA LEU A 8 52.85 -29.30 19.94
C LEU A 8 51.71 -28.52 20.62
N THR A 9 51.99 -27.88 21.76
CA THR A 9 50.98 -27.12 22.52
C THR A 9 50.51 -25.85 21.79
N PRO A 10 51.38 -25.01 21.16
CA PRO A 10 50.94 -23.81 20.46
C PRO A 10 50.24 -24.10 19.13
N THR A 11 50.67 -25.14 18.40
CA THR A 11 50.13 -25.51 17.08
C THR A 11 48.74 -26.17 17.19
N ALA A 12 48.50 -26.99 18.22
CA ALA A 12 47.18 -27.57 18.46
C ALA A 12 46.15 -26.50 18.89
N VAL A 13 46.57 -25.52 19.71
CA VAL A 13 45.70 -24.42 20.17
C VAL A 13 45.36 -23.46 19.01
N GLY A 14 46.32 -23.14 18.14
CA GLY A 14 46.09 -22.29 16.96
C GLY A 14 45.17 -22.91 15.90
N ALA A 15 45.25 -24.23 15.70
CA ALA A 15 44.36 -24.97 14.80
C ALA A 15 42.92 -25.06 15.35
N ALA A 16 42.76 -25.27 16.67
CA ALA A 16 41.46 -25.29 17.31
C ALA A 16 40.75 -23.91 17.24
N ALA A 17 41.51 -22.82 17.45
CA ALA A 17 40.98 -21.46 17.39
C ALA A 17 40.53 -21.05 15.97
N THR A 18 41.26 -21.49 14.93
CA THR A 18 40.88 -21.23 13.54
C THR A 18 39.64 -22.02 13.11
N VAL A 19 39.50 -23.29 13.52
CA VAL A 19 38.29 -24.08 13.26
C VAL A 19 37.06 -23.51 13.98
N LEU A 20 37.20 -23.08 15.24
CA LEU A 20 36.13 -22.39 15.97
C LEU A 20 35.77 -21.04 15.34
N GLY A 21 36.77 -20.26 14.92
CA GLY A 21 36.56 -18.98 14.23
C GLY A 21 35.84 -19.14 12.89
N VAL A 22 36.21 -20.15 12.09
CA VAL A 22 35.56 -20.48 10.81
C VAL A 22 34.14 -21.03 11.03
N TYR A 23 33.91 -21.85 12.07
CA TYR A 23 32.59 -22.37 12.39
C TYR A 23 31.64 -21.28 12.93
N MET A 24 32.10 -20.43 13.86
CA MET A 24 31.36 -19.25 14.30
C MET A 24 31.08 -18.31 13.12
N GLY A 25 32.07 -18.06 12.26
CA GLY A 25 31.93 -17.25 11.05
C GLY A 25 30.91 -17.83 10.05
N ALA A 26 30.89 -19.15 9.87
CA ALA A 26 29.93 -19.84 8.99
C ALA A 26 28.50 -19.82 9.54
N VAL A 27 28.32 -19.99 10.86
CA VAL A 27 27.00 -19.94 11.51
C VAL A 27 26.45 -18.52 11.56
N VAL A 28 27.29 -17.53 11.85
CA VAL A 28 26.92 -16.10 11.82
C VAL A 28 26.64 -15.65 10.39
N GLY A 29 27.45 -16.08 9.42
CA GLY A 29 27.25 -15.81 7.99
C GLY A 29 25.91 -16.37 7.47
N ARG A 30 25.57 -17.62 7.82
CA ARG A 30 24.30 -18.24 7.42
C ARG A 30 23.09 -17.50 7.98
N ARG A 31 23.13 -17.11 9.26
CA ARG A 31 22.05 -16.32 9.89
C ARG A 31 21.89 -14.94 9.25
N ASN A 32 22.99 -14.30 8.85
CA ASN A 32 22.93 -13.00 8.21
C ASN A 32 22.37 -13.10 6.78
N GLN A 33 22.75 -14.15 6.05
CA GLN A 33 22.27 -14.45 4.70
C GLN A 33 20.78 -14.80 4.69
N ASP A 34 20.31 -15.61 5.63
CA ASP A 34 18.89 -15.97 5.76
C ASP A 34 18.03 -14.73 6.10
N ARG A 35 18.52 -13.86 7.00
CA ARG A 35 17.85 -12.59 7.34
C ARG A 35 17.78 -11.64 6.15
N GLN A 36 18.88 -11.51 5.42
CA GLN A 36 18.94 -10.67 4.22
C GLN A 36 17.99 -11.20 3.14
N TRP A 37 17.96 -12.51 2.92
CA TRP A 37 17.04 -13.14 1.97
C TRP A 37 15.57 -12.88 2.32
N ILE A 38 15.17 -13.04 3.59
CA ILE A 38 13.80 -12.72 4.03
C ILE A 38 13.49 -11.23 3.82
N ARG A 39 14.43 -10.34 4.16
CA ARG A 39 14.24 -8.89 3.98
C ARG A 39 14.05 -8.51 2.51
N ASP A 40 14.85 -9.10 1.61
CA ASP A 40 14.75 -8.85 0.18
C ASP A 40 13.41 -9.36 -0.38
N LYS A 41 12.96 -10.55 0.07
CA LYS A 41 11.64 -11.09 -0.29
C LYS A 41 10.48 -10.24 0.21
N LYS A 42 10.54 -9.77 1.46
CA LYS A 42 9.56 -8.83 2.03
C LYS A 42 9.50 -7.55 1.22
N THR A 43 10.66 -6.96 0.93
CA THR A 43 10.76 -5.71 0.16
C THR A 43 10.09 -5.86 -1.20
N ALA A 44 10.42 -6.93 -1.95
CA ALA A 44 9.84 -7.18 -3.26
C ALA A 44 8.32 -7.41 -3.20
N ALA A 45 7.82 -8.14 -2.19
CA ALA A 45 6.39 -8.39 -2.02
C ALA A 45 5.63 -7.10 -1.66
N TYR A 46 6.16 -6.28 -0.75
CA TYR A 46 5.55 -5.01 -0.35
C TYR A 46 5.55 -3.99 -1.50
N GLU A 47 6.64 -3.93 -2.28
CA GLU A 47 6.73 -3.11 -3.47
C GLU A 47 5.69 -3.53 -4.52
N THR A 48 5.63 -4.82 -4.84
CA THR A 48 4.66 -5.36 -5.82
C THR A 48 3.22 -5.08 -5.38
N PHE A 49 2.92 -5.26 -4.10
CA PHE A 49 1.59 -4.96 -3.56
C PHE A 49 1.22 -3.48 -3.69
N LEU A 50 2.14 -2.56 -3.36
CA LEU A 50 1.89 -1.13 -3.52
C LEU A 50 1.69 -0.75 -5.00
N GLN A 51 2.47 -1.33 -5.91
CA GLN A 51 2.31 -1.10 -7.35
C GLN A 51 0.92 -1.54 -7.84
N GLU A 52 0.51 -2.76 -7.50
CA GLU A 52 -0.80 -3.27 -7.93
C GLU A 52 -1.96 -2.56 -7.21
N PHE A 53 -1.80 -2.19 -5.94
CA PHE A 53 -2.76 -1.35 -5.22
C PHE A 53 -2.97 0.00 -5.91
N THR A 54 -1.88 0.72 -6.22
CA THR A 54 -1.96 2.02 -6.90
C THR A 54 -2.53 1.88 -8.31
N ALA A 55 -2.24 0.79 -9.03
CA ALA A 55 -2.84 0.53 -10.33
C ALA A 55 -4.37 0.36 -10.22
N VAL A 56 -4.85 -0.41 -9.24
CA VAL A 56 -6.29 -0.56 -8.97
C VAL A 56 -6.92 0.77 -8.56
N GLU A 57 -6.31 1.51 -7.64
CA GLU A 57 -6.82 2.81 -7.18
C GLU A 57 -6.95 3.81 -8.32
N ILE A 58 -5.94 3.92 -9.19
CA ILE A 58 -5.96 4.79 -10.36
C ILE A 58 -7.08 4.39 -11.31
N GLU A 59 -7.23 3.11 -11.60
CA GLU A 59 -8.26 2.60 -12.50
C GLU A 59 -9.67 2.85 -11.94
N LEU A 60 -9.91 2.57 -10.66
CA LEU A 60 -11.18 2.87 -10.01
C LEU A 60 -11.50 4.37 -10.06
N ARG A 61 -10.50 5.23 -9.81
CA ARG A 61 -10.69 6.68 -9.88
C ARG A 61 -11.01 7.16 -11.30
N GLN A 62 -10.28 6.65 -12.30
CA GLN A 62 -10.53 6.99 -13.70
C GLN A 62 -11.91 6.50 -14.15
N ALA A 63 -12.26 5.26 -13.82
CA ALA A 63 -13.57 4.71 -14.14
C ALA A 63 -14.72 5.51 -13.52
N TYR A 64 -14.54 6.00 -12.29
CA TYR A 64 -15.50 6.87 -11.63
C TYR A 64 -15.66 8.22 -12.35
N LEU A 65 -14.55 8.85 -12.73
CA LEU A 65 -14.53 10.12 -13.47
C LEU A 65 -15.16 10.02 -14.87
N ASP A 66 -14.92 8.89 -15.55
CA ASP A 66 -15.39 8.64 -16.90
C ASP A 66 -16.80 8.02 -16.95
N ASP A 67 -17.45 7.83 -15.80
CA ASP A 67 -18.75 7.13 -15.64
C ASP A 67 -18.81 5.77 -16.36
N ARG A 68 -17.72 4.99 -16.22
CA ARG A 68 -17.58 3.66 -16.86
C ARG A 68 -17.37 2.57 -15.83
N LEU A 69 -17.59 1.32 -16.27
CA LEU A 69 -17.19 0.16 -15.48
C LEU A 69 -15.65 0.08 -15.38
N PRO A 70 -15.11 -0.26 -14.21
CA PRO A 70 -13.67 -0.34 -14.02
C PRO A 70 -13.11 -1.64 -14.58
N GLU A 71 -11.99 -1.56 -15.31
CA GLU A 71 -11.27 -2.67 -15.91
C GLU A 71 -10.10 -3.12 -15.01
N VAL A 72 -10.43 -3.47 -13.76
CA VAL A 72 -9.42 -3.84 -12.76
C VAL A 72 -8.85 -5.22 -13.04
N ARG A 73 -7.52 -5.30 -12.95
CA ARG A 73 -6.74 -6.54 -13.01
C ARG A 73 -6.69 -7.27 -11.66
N TRP A 74 -7.84 -7.78 -11.22
CA TRP A 74 -8.00 -8.44 -9.93
C TRP A 74 -7.03 -9.60 -9.70
N GLU A 75 -6.64 -10.31 -10.75
CA GLU A 75 -5.70 -11.42 -10.66
C GLU A 75 -4.34 -10.99 -10.13
N ARG A 76 -3.86 -9.80 -10.52
CA ARG A 76 -2.56 -9.28 -10.08
C ARG A 76 -2.61 -8.73 -8.67
N PHE A 77 -3.66 -7.98 -8.36
CA PHE A 77 -3.89 -7.46 -7.02
C PHE A 77 -3.99 -8.58 -5.99
N ASN A 78 -4.77 -9.63 -6.29
CA ASN A 78 -4.92 -10.79 -5.40
C ASN A 78 -3.61 -11.60 -5.27
N ALA A 79 -2.86 -11.78 -6.36
CA ALA A 79 -1.55 -12.44 -6.30
C ALA A 79 -0.56 -11.68 -5.41
N ALA A 80 -0.54 -10.35 -5.50
CA ALA A 80 0.29 -9.52 -4.65
C ALA A 80 -0.14 -9.60 -3.17
N LEU A 81 -1.45 -9.59 -2.88
CA LEU A 81 -1.98 -9.73 -1.52
C LEU A 81 -1.63 -11.10 -0.90
N VAL A 82 -1.69 -12.18 -1.68
CA VAL A 82 -1.25 -13.51 -1.24
C VAL A 82 0.26 -13.50 -0.96
N SER A 83 1.06 -12.87 -1.82
CA SER A 83 2.51 -12.73 -1.62
C SER A 83 2.83 -12.00 -0.31
N VAL A 84 2.12 -10.90 -0.01
CA VAL A 84 2.22 -10.20 1.27
C VAL A 84 1.81 -11.11 2.42
N SER A 85 0.71 -11.86 2.30
CA SER A 85 0.20 -12.73 3.36
C SER A 85 1.19 -13.83 3.78
N LEU A 86 2.06 -14.28 2.87
CA LEU A 86 3.12 -15.26 3.18
C LEU A 86 4.27 -14.68 4.00
N LEU A 87 4.48 -13.36 3.95
CA LEU A 87 5.66 -12.68 4.51
C LEU A 87 5.30 -11.64 5.57
N ALA A 88 4.03 -11.28 5.69
CA ALA A 88 3.53 -10.28 6.61
C ALA A 88 3.67 -10.75 8.06
N ASP A 89 4.07 -9.81 8.91
CA ASP A 89 4.01 -9.99 10.35
C ASP A 89 2.67 -9.46 10.90
N ARG A 90 2.58 -9.38 12.24
CA ARG A 90 1.37 -9.01 12.96
C ARG A 90 0.86 -7.61 12.64
N ASP A 91 1.71 -6.71 12.15
CA ASP A 91 1.34 -5.32 11.88
C ASP A 91 1.05 -5.13 10.38
N VAL A 92 1.85 -5.75 9.51
CA VAL A 92 1.70 -5.61 8.04
C VAL A 92 0.42 -6.27 7.54
N GLY A 93 0.07 -7.45 8.06
CA GLY A 93 -1.10 -8.21 7.59
C GLY A 93 -2.41 -7.43 7.74
N PRO A 94 -2.74 -6.94 8.96
CA PRO A 94 -3.93 -6.11 9.17
C PRO A 94 -3.94 -4.82 8.34
N ALA A 95 -2.78 -4.17 8.17
CA ALA A 95 -2.69 -2.96 7.35
C ALA A 95 -2.99 -3.23 5.86
N ALA A 96 -2.47 -4.34 5.32
CA ALA A 96 -2.78 -4.77 3.95
C ALA A 96 -4.25 -5.17 3.78
N ALA A 97 -4.82 -5.89 4.75
CA ALA A 97 -6.23 -6.26 4.75
C ALA A 97 -7.15 -5.03 4.77
N ARG A 98 -6.76 -3.98 5.50
CA ARG A 98 -7.53 -2.72 5.53
C ARG A 98 -7.54 -2.02 4.17
N LEU A 99 -6.42 -2.03 3.44
CA LEU A 99 -6.39 -1.52 2.06
C LEU A 99 -7.34 -2.32 1.15
N ALA A 100 -7.31 -3.65 1.23
CA ALA A 100 -8.20 -4.49 0.44
C ALA A 100 -9.69 -4.25 0.74
N ASP A 101 -10.07 -4.14 2.02
CA ASP A 101 -11.45 -3.80 2.45
C ASP A 101 -11.92 -2.45 1.89
N LEU A 102 -11.04 -1.45 1.85
CA LEU A 102 -11.39 -0.14 1.30
C LEU A 102 -11.52 -0.14 -0.23
N ILE A 103 -10.68 -0.92 -0.93
CA ILE A 103 -10.81 -1.16 -2.37
C ILE A 103 -12.14 -1.85 -2.66
N GLU A 104 -12.51 -2.88 -1.91
CA GLU A 104 -13.80 -3.55 -2.04
C GLU A 104 -14.95 -2.55 -1.84
N ARG A 105 -14.93 -1.75 -0.78
CA ARG A 105 -15.94 -0.70 -0.57
C ARG A 105 -16.01 0.29 -1.73
N PHE A 106 -14.87 0.66 -2.32
CA PHE A 106 -14.86 1.54 -3.48
C PHE A 106 -15.53 0.86 -4.69
N THR A 107 -15.31 -0.44 -4.92
CA THR A 107 -16.01 -1.15 -5.99
C THR A 107 -17.53 -1.17 -5.82
N LEU A 108 -18.01 -1.25 -4.57
CA LEU A 108 -19.46 -1.24 -4.28
C LEU A 108 -20.14 0.10 -4.65
N VAL A 109 -19.37 1.18 -4.82
CA VAL A 109 -19.88 2.47 -5.32
C VAL A 109 -20.32 2.35 -6.79
N PHE A 110 -19.70 1.46 -7.57
CA PHE A 110 -20.07 1.22 -8.97
C PHE A 110 -21.36 0.39 -9.12
N ASP A 111 -21.79 -0.34 -8.08
CA ASP A 111 -22.98 -1.20 -8.10
C ASP A 111 -24.32 -0.43 -7.93
N GLY A 112 -24.32 0.88 -8.14
CA GLY A 112 -25.55 1.70 -8.15
C GLY A 112 -26.13 2.03 -6.78
N ARG A 113 -25.38 1.82 -5.69
CA ARG A 113 -25.71 2.42 -4.38
C ARG A 113 -25.42 3.92 -4.47
N ALA A 114 -26.37 4.73 -4.03
CA ALA A 114 -26.38 6.17 -4.26
C ALA A 114 -25.01 6.83 -3.98
N ARG A 115 -24.55 7.63 -4.96
CA ARG A 115 -23.29 8.38 -4.99
C ARG A 115 -23.26 9.48 -3.92
N ALA A 116 -23.21 9.12 -2.65
CA ALA A 116 -22.95 10.11 -1.61
C ALA A 116 -21.47 10.51 -1.72
N LEU A 117 -21.21 11.73 -2.19
CA LEU A 117 -19.86 12.32 -2.24
C LEU A 117 -19.11 12.16 -0.91
N GLU A 118 -19.86 12.21 0.20
CA GLU A 118 -19.33 11.99 1.54
C GLU A 118 -18.87 10.54 1.78
N GLU A 119 -19.56 9.53 1.25
CA GLU A 119 -19.13 8.13 1.34
C GLU A 119 -17.83 7.90 0.55
N LEU A 120 -17.75 8.50 -0.65
CA LEU A 120 -16.54 8.46 -1.48
C LEU A 120 -15.36 9.15 -0.80
N ARG A 121 -15.59 10.31 -0.18
CA ARG A 121 -14.60 11.04 0.62
C ARG A 121 -14.11 10.22 1.82
N ASN A 122 -15.01 9.50 2.48
CA ASN A 122 -14.67 8.63 3.61
C ASN A 122 -13.88 7.39 3.19
N ILE A 123 -14.26 6.73 2.10
CA ILE A 123 -13.48 5.62 1.52
C ILE A 123 -12.07 6.11 1.19
N HIS A 124 -11.96 7.29 0.58
CA HIS A 124 -10.67 7.81 0.16
C HIS A 124 -9.76 8.23 1.31
N SER A 125 -10.27 9.02 2.27
CA SER A 125 -9.47 9.37 3.45
C SER A 125 -9.03 8.11 4.19
N GLY A 126 -9.88 7.08 4.19
CA GLY A 126 -9.55 5.72 4.61
C GLY A 126 -8.39 5.10 3.81
N LEU A 127 -8.41 5.16 2.47
CA LEU A 127 -7.37 4.59 1.60
C LEU A 127 -6.01 5.25 1.83
N VAL A 128 -5.96 6.57 1.90
CA VAL A 128 -4.74 7.33 2.20
C VAL A 128 -4.16 6.94 3.55
N GLN A 129 -5.01 6.93 4.58
CA GLN A 129 -4.57 6.54 5.92
C GLN A 129 -4.12 5.07 5.98
N ALA A 130 -4.83 4.17 5.30
CA ALA A 130 -4.49 2.76 5.25
C ALA A 130 -3.18 2.51 4.50
N GLN A 131 -2.91 3.27 3.44
CA GLN A 131 -1.66 3.19 2.68
C GLN A 131 -0.49 3.63 3.57
N MET A 132 -0.64 4.75 4.27
CA MET A 132 0.35 5.23 5.23
C MET A 132 0.60 4.21 6.35
N ASN A 133 -0.46 3.64 6.92
CA ASN A 133 -0.35 2.61 7.95
C ASN A 133 0.39 1.37 7.43
N PHE A 134 0.11 0.94 6.19
CA PHE A 134 0.82 -0.17 5.55
C PHE A 134 2.29 0.15 5.33
N VAL A 135 2.63 1.33 4.80
CA VAL A 135 4.03 1.75 4.57
C VAL A 135 4.79 1.80 5.90
N ASN A 136 4.21 2.37 6.95
CA ASN A 136 4.83 2.41 8.27
C ASN A 136 5.02 1.01 8.86
N ALA A 137 4.01 0.13 8.77
CA ALA A 137 4.12 -1.26 9.18
C ALA A 137 5.22 -2.02 8.40
N ALA A 138 5.27 -1.84 7.07
CA ALA A 138 6.27 -2.45 6.20
C ALA A 138 7.68 -1.97 6.55
N ARG A 139 7.88 -0.67 6.80
CA ARG A 139 9.17 -0.10 7.24
C ARG A 139 9.63 -0.72 8.56
N ARG A 140 8.75 -0.77 9.56
CA ARG A 140 9.06 -1.40 10.86
C ARG A 140 9.36 -2.89 10.73
N SER A 141 8.67 -3.58 9.81
CA SER A 141 8.89 -4.99 9.50
C SER A 141 10.27 -5.27 8.88
N LEU A 142 10.79 -4.33 8.10
CA LEU A 142 12.10 -4.42 7.45
C LEU A 142 13.24 -4.00 8.37
N ASP A 143 13.02 -2.96 9.18
CA ASP A 143 13.95 -2.48 10.18
C ASP A 143 13.19 -1.66 11.25
N PRO A 144 13.08 -2.18 12.49
CA PRO A 144 12.35 -1.54 13.59
C PRO A 144 12.89 -0.18 14.04
N SER A 145 14.10 0.20 13.63
CA SER A 145 14.69 1.50 13.97
C SER A 145 14.15 2.65 13.12
N HIS A 146 13.41 2.36 12.05
CA HIS A 146 12.74 3.40 11.28
C HIS A 146 11.59 4.01 12.08
N GLY A 147 11.61 5.35 12.18
CA GLY A 147 10.45 6.11 12.61
C GLY A 147 9.31 6.05 11.59
N ASP A 148 8.12 6.38 12.08
CA ASP A 148 6.90 6.49 11.28
C ASP A 148 6.96 7.75 10.41
N PHE A 149 6.34 7.67 9.23
CA PHE A 149 6.01 8.85 8.45
C PHE A 149 4.65 9.39 8.87
N ASP A 150 4.59 10.69 9.12
CA ASP A 150 3.37 11.44 9.42
C ASP A 150 2.81 12.17 8.17
N TRP A 151 3.48 12.03 7.02
CA TRP A 151 3.11 12.71 5.78
C TRP A 151 3.28 11.79 4.57
N GLN A 152 2.41 11.97 3.58
CA GLN A 152 2.40 11.18 2.36
C GLN A 152 3.40 11.75 1.33
N LEU A 153 4.27 10.90 0.81
CA LEU A 153 5.25 11.27 -0.21
C LEU A 153 4.60 11.27 -1.61
N GLY A 154 4.29 12.45 -2.15
CA GLY A 154 4.01 12.69 -3.57
C GLY A 154 2.54 12.90 -3.98
N GLY A 155 2.38 13.44 -5.19
CA GLY A 155 1.11 13.65 -5.92
C GLY A 155 0.36 14.94 -5.59
N PRO A 156 -0.38 15.56 -6.54
CA PRO A 156 -1.48 16.45 -6.16
C PRO A 156 -2.46 15.67 -5.28
N SER A 157 -3.28 16.38 -4.48
CA SER A 157 -4.42 15.74 -3.82
C SER A 157 -5.12 14.81 -4.83
N PRO A 158 -5.39 13.54 -4.49
CA PRO A 158 -5.98 12.59 -5.43
C PRO A 158 -7.31 13.06 -6.07
N TRP A 159 -7.91 14.14 -5.53
CA TRP A 159 -9.17 14.77 -5.95
C TRP A 159 -9.00 16.07 -6.72
N TYR A 160 -7.78 16.44 -7.13
CA TYR A 160 -7.57 17.49 -8.12
C TYR A 160 -8.36 17.13 -9.40
N GLY A 161 -9.55 17.72 -9.58
CA GLY A 161 -10.47 17.46 -10.69
C GLY A 161 -11.89 16.98 -10.31
N ILE A 162 -12.08 16.28 -9.18
CA ILE A 162 -13.40 15.77 -8.78
C ILE A 162 -14.26 16.86 -8.11
N GLU A 163 -13.60 17.77 -7.38
CA GLU A 163 -14.24 18.98 -6.84
C GLU A 163 -14.86 19.86 -7.95
N HIS A 164 -14.32 19.82 -9.17
CA HIS A 164 -14.88 20.53 -10.32
C HIS A 164 -16.08 19.82 -10.95
N PHE A 165 -16.12 18.49 -10.93
CA PHE A 165 -17.19 17.72 -11.56
C PHE A 165 -18.53 17.91 -10.82
N HIS A 166 -18.52 17.93 -9.49
CA HIS A 166 -19.72 18.20 -8.69
C HIS A 166 -20.12 19.67 -8.64
N GLY A 167 -19.16 20.61 -8.69
CA GLY A 167 -19.49 22.03 -8.80
C GLY A 167 -20.25 22.39 -10.09
N GLN A 168 -20.01 21.65 -11.16
CA GLN A 168 -20.65 21.89 -12.46
C GLN A 168 -22.08 21.31 -12.54
N GLU A 169 -22.38 20.22 -11.82
CA GLU A 169 -23.74 19.67 -11.71
C GLU A 169 -24.66 20.59 -10.86
N ASP A 170 -24.14 21.19 -9.79
CA ASP A 170 -24.88 22.13 -8.95
C ASP A 170 -25.18 23.45 -9.68
N GLU A 171 -24.28 23.93 -10.56
CA GLU A 171 -24.54 25.10 -11.40
C GLU A 171 -25.50 24.80 -12.57
N ALA A 172 -25.44 23.59 -13.15
CA ALA A 172 -26.36 23.18 -14.22
C ALA A 172 -27.81 23.00 -13.73
N GLY A 173 -28.00 22.60 -12.47
CA GLY A 173 -29.32 22.44 -11.84
C GLY A 173 -30.05 23.75 -11.49
N THR A 174 -29.38 24.90 -11.59
CA THR A 174 -29.92 26.22 -11.24
C THR A 174 -30.27 27.07 -12.47
N SER A 175 -30.34 26.46 -13.66
CA SER A 175 -30.86 27.12 -14.87
C SER A 175 -32.39 27.11 -14.86
N GLU A 176 -32.94 28.08 -14.14
CA GLU A 176 -34.36 28.46 -14.12
C GLU A 176 -34.90 28.66 -15.56
N PRO A 177 -36.03 28.04 -15.95
CA PRO A 177 -36.60 28.25 -17.27
C PRO A 177 -37.24 29.66 -17.35
N LEU A 178 -36.48 30.61 -17.87
CA LEU A 178 -36.96 31.91 -18.31
C LEU A 178 -37.97 31.72 -19.47
N GLY A 179 -39.26 31.64 -19.17
CA GLY A 179 -40.29 31.63 -20.21
C GLY A 179 -41.69 31.17 -19.81
N GLY A 180 -42.24 31.62 -18.69
CA GLY A 180 -43.67 31.47 -18.42
C GLY A 180 -44.52 32.44 -19.28
N PRO A 181 -45.66 32.00 -19.85
CA PRO A 181 -46.48 32.84 -20.74
C PRO A 181 -47.16 34.00 -19.99
N GLN A 182 -46.98 35.23 -20.49
CA GLN A 182 -47.66 36.43 -19.99
C GLN A 182 -49.19 36.32 -20.16
N PRO A 183 -49.99 36.68 -19.13
CA PRO A 183 -51.44 36.81 -19.28
C PRO A 183 -51.80 38.06 -20.08
N ARG A 184 -52.68 37.90 -21.07
CA ARG A 184 -53.21 39.01 -21.88
C ARG A 184 -54.09 39.93 -21.01
N PRO A 185 -53.97 41.27 -21.15
CA PRO A 185 -54.92 42.17 -20.52
C PRO A 185 -56.28 42.08 -21.23
N SER A 186 -57.32 41.86 -20.43
CA SER A 186 -58.72 41.96 -20.82
C SER A 186 -59.06 43.42 -21.09
N SER A 187 -59.35 43.74 -22.35
CA SER A 187 -59.95 45.03 -22.73
C SER A 187 -61.46 44.95 -22.58
N ASN A 188 -62.03 45.97 -21.94
CA ASN A 188 -63.45 46.29 -21.86
C ASN A 188 -63.89 47.04 -23.12
#